data_AF-A0A7C2TUT6-F1
#
_entry.id   AF-A0A7C2TUT6-F1
#
_cell.length_a   1.000
_cell.length_b   1.000
_cell.length_c   1.000
_cell.angle_alpha   90.00
_cell.angle_beta   90.00
_cell.angle_gamma   90.00
#
_symmetry.space_group_name_H-M   'P 1'
#
loop_
_entity.id
_entity.type
_entity.pdbx_description
1 polymer ?
#
loop_
_entity_poly.entity_id
_entity_poly.type
_entity_poly.pdbx_seq_one_letter_code
_entity_poly.pdbx_strand_id
1 'polypeptide(L)'
;MTYIIAEPCVDVRDRACVDVCPVDCIYEVDSDKVVLKEGDPAYKMMLYIHPQECIDCGACEPECPPKAIFVESDVPEKWRDYIDYNYAAFGLSR
;
A
#
# COMPACT_ATOMS: atom_id res chain seq x y z
N MET A 1 0.65 13.76 3.55
CA MET A 1 -0.11 12.92 2.60
C MET A 1 0.36 11.49 2.80
N THR A 2 -0.21 10.50 2.11
CA THR A 2 0.27 9.11 2.22
C THR A 2 0.82 8.63 0.88
N TYR A 3 1.70 7.63 0.98
CA TYR A 3 2.06 6.80 -0.16
C TYR A 3 1.03 5.69 -0.36
N ILE A 4 0.87 5.27 -1.62
CA ILE A 4 -0.12 4.30 -2.09
C ILE A 4 0.61 3.23 -2.90
N ILE A 5 0.34 1.96 -2.58
CA ILE A 5 0.78 0.82 -3.39
C ILE A 5 -0.29 0.55 -4.46
N ALA A 6 0.13 0.49 -5.72
CA ALA A 6 -0.72 0.30 -6.89
C ALA A 6 -0.50 -1.07 -7.56
N GLU A 7 -1.18 -1.25 -8.71
CA GLU A 7 -1.22 -2.48 -9.52
C GLU A 7 0.13 -3.21 -9.70
N PRO A 8 1.29 -2.56 -9.92
CA PRO A 8 2.53 -3.29 -10.15
C PRO A 8 3.01 -4.16 -8.97
N CYS A 9 2.43 -3.99 -7.77
CA CYS A 9 2.73 -4.85 -6.62
C CYS A 9 1.92 -6.16 -6.60
N VAL A 10 0.80 -6.22 -7.34
CA VAL A 10 -0.10 -7.39 -7.38
C VAL A 10 0.68 -8.62 -7.80
N ASP A 11 0.56 -9.69 -7.01
CA ASP A 11 1.28 -10.97 -7.16
C ASP A 11 2.82 -10.92 -7.07
N VAL A 12 3.45 -9.75 -7.11
CA VAL A 12 4.91 -9.57 -6.98
C VAL A 12 5.33 -9.60 -5.51
N ARG A 13 4.75 -8.73 -4.68
CA ARG A 13 5.01 -8.65 -3.22
C ARG A 13 6.50 -8.80 -2.85
N ASP A 14 7.35 -7.97 -3.45
CA ASP A 14 8.82 -8.04 -3.32
C ASP A 14 9.34 -7.74 -1.90
N ARG A 15 8.64 -6.85 -1.16
CA ARG A 15 8.91 -6.46 0.23
C ARG A 15 10.16 -5.60 0.49
N ALA A 16 10.97 -5.22 -0.51
CA ALA A 16 12.09 -4.28 -0.30
C ALA A 16 11.65 -2.94 0.34
N CYS A 17 10.44 -2.48 0.05
CA CYS A 17 9.87 -1.27 0.64
C CYS A 17 9.62 -1.36 2.15
N VAL A 18 9.46 -2.57 2.71
CA VAL A 18 9.20 -2.79 4.14
C VAL A 18 10.44 -2.46 4.96
N ASP A 19 11.62 -2.91 4.51
CA ASP A 19 12.88 -2.77 5.24
C ASP A 19 13.37 -1.32 5.36
N VAL A 20 12.86 -0.42 4.51
CA VAL A 20 13.24 1.00 4.48
C VAL A 20 12.19 1.91 5.11
N CYS A 21 11.04 1.39 5.53
CA CYS A 21 9.99 2.20 6.13
C CYS A 21 10.37 2.57 7.57
N PRO A 22 10.57 3.85 7.92
CA PRO A 22 11.05 4.25 9.26
C PRO A 22 10.00 4.07 10.38
N VAL A 23 8.75 3.78 10.01
CA VAL A 23 7.61 3.65 10.94
C VAL A 23 6.89 2.31 10.76
N ASP A 24 7.48 1.37 10.01
CA ASP A 24 6.96 0.02 9.78
C ASP A 24 5.49 -0.02 9.31
N CYS A 25 5.05 0.96 8.51
CA CYS A 25 3.63 1.12 8.16
C CYS A 25 3.18 0.36 6.89
N ILE A 26 3.90 -0.69 6.49
CA ILE A 26 3.60 -1.49 5.28
C ILE A 26 3.27 -2.92 5.68
N TYR A 27 2.08 -3.38 5.31
CA TYR A 27 1.51 -4.63 5.83
C TYR A 27 1.06 -5.58 4.71
N GLU A 28 1.23 -6.88 4.97
CA GLU A 28 0.52 -7.95 4.25
C GLU A 28 -0.86 -8.16 4.85
N VAL A 29 -1.79 -8.72 4.06
CA VAL A 29 -3.16 -9.02 4.53
C VAL A 29 -3.20 -10.00 5.71
N ASP A 30 -2.19 -10.83 5.89
CA ASP A 30 -2.11 -11.77 7.03
C ASP A 30 -1.69 -11.06 8.35
N SER A 31 -1.44 -9.74 8.32
CA SER A 31 -1.16 -8.91 9.50
C SER A 31 -2.41 -8.67 10.34
N ASP A 32 -2.26 -8.61 11.67
CA ASP A 32 -3.33 -8.30 12.63
C ASP A 32 -3.94 -6.91 12.45
N LYS A 33 -3.24 -6.02 11.73
CA LYS A 33 -3.73 -4.68 11.42
C LYS A 33 -4.61 -4.61 10.17
N VAL A 34 -4.55 -5.59 9.28
CA VAL A 34 -5.35 -5.56 8.04
C VAL A 34 -6.72 -6.17 8.30
N VAL A 35 -7.79 -5.45 7.94
CA VAL A 35 -9.18 -5.85 8.20
C VAL A 35 -9.85 -6.53 7.01
N LEU A 36 -9.16 -6.65 5.87
CA LEU A 36 -9.65 -7.31 4.67
C LEU A 36 -9.93 -8.78 4.92
N LYS A 37 -11.01 -9.29 4.33
CA LYS A 37 -11.46 -10.67 4.43
C LYS A 37 -11.56 -11.29 3.05
N GLU A 38 -11.55 -12.61 3.04
CA GLU A 38 -11.82 -13.38 1.83
C GLU A 38 -13.16 -12.93 1.22
N GLY A 39 -13.13 -12.52 -0.05
CA GLY A 39 -14.26 -11.92 -0.77
C GLY A 39 -14.14 -10.41 -0.99
N ASP A 40 -13.27 -9.70 -0.25
CA ASP A 40 -12.98 -8.30 -0.54
C ASP A 40 -12.14 -8.17 -1.83
N PRO A 41 -12.37 -7.13 -2.66
CA PRO A 41 -11.70 -6.98 -3.96
C PRO A 41 -10.18 -6.84 -3.84
N ALA A 42 -9.69 -6.34 -2.70
CA ALA A 42 -8.27 -6.17 -2.40
C ALA A 42 -7.68 -7.31 -1.54
N TYR A 43 -8.43 -8.38 -1.27
CA TYR A 43 -7.94 -9.42 -0.36
C TYR A 43 -6.69 -10.13 -0.91
N LYS A 44 -5.59 -10.07 -0.14
CA LYS A 44 -4.33 -10.81 -0.34
C LYS A 44 -3.63 -10.62 -1.70
N MET A 45 -3.94 -9.57 -2.45
CA MET A 45 -3.34 -9.33 -3.77
C MET A 45 -1.96 -8.66 -3.73
N MET A 46 -1.72 -7.76 -2.77
CA MET A 46 -0.51 -6.93 -2.68
C MET A 46 -0.18 -6.55 -1.22
N LEU A 47 0.86 -5.75 -1.03
CA LEU A 47 1.15 -5.05 0.23
C LEU A 47 0.34 -3.76 0.34
N TYR A 48 0.08 -3.30 1.57
CA TYR A 48 -0.72 -2.10 1.84
C TYR A 48 0.04 -1.12 2.75
N ILE A 49 0.02 0.16 2.40
CA ILE A 49 0.57 1.23 3.26
C ILE A 49 -0.55 1.79 4.12
N HIS A 50 -0.35 1.84 5.44
CA HIS A 50 -1.33 2.38 6.38
C HIS A 50 -1.38 3.92 6.30
N PRO A 51 -2.49 4.52 5.81
CA PRO A 51 -2.53 5.95 5.48
C PRO A 51 -2.31 6.90 6.67
N GLN A 52 -2.71 6.49 7.87
CA GLN A 52 -2.55 7.29 9.09
C GLN A 52 -1.21 7.09 9.81
N GLU A 53 -0.46 6.03 9.48
CA GLU A 53 0.86 5.77 10.06
C GLU A 53 1.96 6.29 9.14
N CYS A 54 1.70 6.36 7.83
CA CYS A 54 2.63 6.91 6.86
C CYS A 54 2.97 8.38 7.17
N ILE A 55 4.27 8.67 7.28
CA ILE A 55 4.79 10.01 7.58
C ILE A 55 5.30 10.76 6.34
N ASP A 56 4.95 10.30 5.13
CA ASP A 56 5.27 10.98 3.87
C ASP A 56 6.78 11.18 3.62
N CYS A 57 7.62 10.22 4.05
CA CYS A 57 9.08 10.35 3.98
C CYS A 57 9.69 9.98 2.62
N GLY A 58 8.97 9.25 1.77
CA GLY A 58 9.42 8.85 0.43
C GLY A 58 10.49 7.77 0.34
N ALA A 59 10.92 7.16 1.46
CA ALA A 59 11.96 6.13 1.44
C ALA A 59 11.58 4.86 0.65
N CYS A 60 10.29 4.50 0.65
CA CYS A 60 9.81 3.26 0.03
C CYS A 60 9.68 3.32 -1.50
N GLU A 61 9.44 4.52 -2.07
CA GLU A 61 9.20 4.71 -3.50
C GLU A 61 10.36 4.26 -4.41
N PRO A 62 11.62 4.70 -4.20
CA PRO A 62 12.73 4.31 -5.06
C PRO A 62 13.15 2.85 -4.88
N GLU A 63 12.82 2.24 -3.74
CA GLU A 63 13.23 0.89 -3.38
C GLU A 63 12.32 -0.19 -3.96
N CYS A 64 11.12 0.16 -4.42
CA CYS A 64 10.17 -0.79 -4.98
C CYS A 64 10.56 -1.21 -6.42
N PRO A 65 11.05 -2.43 -6.67
CA PRO A 65 11.51 -2.84 -8.00
C PRO A 65 10.45 -2.75 -9.11
N PRO A 66 9.16 -3.12 -8.89
CA PRO A 66 8.13 -2.97 -9.92
C PRO A 66 7.61 -1.52 -10.05
N LYS A 67 8.13 -0.57 -9.25
CA LYS A 67 7.69 0.84 -9.24
C LYS A 67 6.20 0.96 -8.97
N ALA A 68 5.74 0.31 -7.91
CA ALA A 68 4.33 0.24 -7.54
C ALA A 68 3.88 1.35 -6.57
N ILE A 69 4.81 2.16 -6.06
CA ILE A 69 4.56 3.08 -4.94
C ILE A 69 4.52 4.51 -5.47
N PHE A 70 3.48 5.26 -5.10
CA PHE A 70 3.25 6.63 -5.53
C PHE A 70 2.76 7.47 -4.35
N VAL A 71 3.07 8.77 -4.33
CA VAL A 71 2.33 9.72 -3.49
C VAL A 71 0.86 9.73 -3.96
N GLU A 72 -0.11 9.84 -3.04
CA GLU A 72 -1.55 9.79 -3.38
C GLU A 72 -1.95 10.74 -4.53
N SER A 73 -1.34 11.93 -4.60
CA SER A 73 -1.58 12.91 -5.67
C SER A 73 -1.10 12.45 -7.05
N ASP A 74 -0.12 11.56 -7.09
CA ASP A 74 0.67 11.18 -8.26
C ASP A 74 0.30 9.77 -8.75
N VAL A 75 -0.64 9.11 -8.07
CA VAL A 75 -1.22 7.83 -8.51
C VAL A 75 -1.83 8.01 -9.92
N PRO A 76 -1.36 7.26 -10.94
CA PRO A 76 -1.93 7.31 -12.28
C PRO A 76 -3.44 7.09 -12.31
N GLU A 77 -4.14 7.75 -13.24
CA GLU A 77 -5.61 7.74 -13.32
C GLU A 77 -6.19 6.32 -13.38
N LYS A 78 -5.55 5.42 -14.12
CA LYS A 78 -5.95 4.00 -14.24
C LYS A 78 -5.84 3.19 -12.93
N TRP A 79 -5.18 3.72 -11.91
CA TRP A 79 -4.93 3.05 -10.62
C TRP A 79 -5.54 3.80 -9.44
N ARG A 80 -6.46 4.73 -9.69
CA ARG A 80 -7.13 5.50 -8.63
C ARG A 80 -7.80 4.63 -7.58
N ASP A 81 -8.38 3.50 -7.98
CA ASP A 81 -9.05 2.56 -7.06
C ASP A 81 -8.07 1.96 -6.02
N TYR A 82 -6.77 1.92 -6.33
CA TYR A 82 -5.75 1.44 -5.38
C TYR A 82 -5.55 2.37 -4.20
N ILE A 83 -5.92 3.65 -4.33
CA ILE A 83 -5.99 4.55 -3.17
C ILE A 83 -6.99 3.97 -2.19
N ASP A 84 -8.23 3.72 -2.62
CA ASP A 84 -9.28 3.20 -1.76
C ASP A 84 -8.93 1.81 -1.20
N TYR A 85 -8.23 0.97 -1.96
CA TYR A 85 -7.75 -0.32 -1.44
C TYR A 85 -6.75 -0.19 -0.29
N ASN A 86 -5.84 0.79 -0.34
CA ASN A 86 -4.92 1.04 0.78
C ASN A 86 -5.66 1.55 2.02
N TYR A 87 -6.71 2.35 1.87
CA TYR A 87 -7.52 2.81 3.02
C TYR A 87 -8.44 1.70 3.56
N ALA A 88 -9.14 1.00 2.68
CA ALA A 88 -10.04 -0.10 3.01
C ALA A 88 -9.30 -1.24 3.73
N ALA A 89 -8.00 -1.44 3.42
CA ALA A 89 -7.17 -2.41 4.12
C ALA A 89 -7.16 -2.23 5.64
N PHE A 90 -7.37 -1.01 6.13
CA PHE A 90 -7.35 -0.67 7.55
C PHE A 90 -8.72 -0.17 8.05
N GLY A 91 -9.79 -0.41 7.29
CA GLY A 91 -11.14 0.02 7.64
C GLY A 91 -11.31 1.55 7.61
N LEU A 92 -10.46 2.24 6.85
CA LEU A 92 -10.49 3.69 6.69
C LEU A 92 -11.24 4.08 5.41
N SER A 93 -11.78 5.29 5.43
CA SER A 93 -12.27 5.99 4.23
C SER A 93 -11.41 7.22 3.99
N ARG A 94 -11.23 7.58 2.73
CA ARG A 94 -10.53 8.77 2.27
C ARG A 94 -11.26 10.07 2.62
#